data_AF-A0A2N2CDF7-F1
#
_entry.id   AF-A0A2N2CDF7-F1
#
_cell.length_a   1.000
_cell.length_b   1.000
_cell.length_c   1.000
_cell.angle_alpha   90.00
_cell.angle_beta   90.00
_cell.angle_gamma   90.00
#
_symmetry.space_group_name_H-M   'P 1'
#
loop_
_entity.id
_entity.type
_entity.pdbx_description
1 polymer ?
#
loop_
_entity_poly.entity_id
_entity_poly.type
_entity_poly.pdbx_seq_one_letter_code
_entity_poly.pdbx_strand_id
1 'polypeptide(L)'
;MKKILAILLLVVLVLTAVGCSSTDYSGEYIGYSWKDEAKGVTYEEATEKIETKMTLDKKGVITDFEMDFLVLKNDQWIKRNDPAATVTFDTSIEPTPALIGSESVENGESMFEIKTNDKMSLFVVGVDNDGTVAYGIVDPMTRYLFEAKFEADYDYTTKLGQLTINDGLIPTVLTSGSGLIKPKAFEELEGLSLLDFSIYSHVINLRGVYKDITNDTTVEEFLTLSGVTFENGKPQPLEGTHGFHSIGGWNGNYNNIAKTMIGKNASELTGLTDFEGKNYEGDEYKLGIDENNFFGIYGDSVTGATKTIQKSYETVAGATIRISRENTSFQRALVEAGIISEDQVIKGRF
;
A
#
# COMPACT_ATOMS: atom_id res chain seq x y z
N MET A 1 -64.05 -28.32 -14.05
CA MET A 1 -63.52 -27.51 -12.92
C MET A 1 -62.42 -28.20 -12.13
N LYS A 2 -62.58 -29.44 -11.63
CA LYS A 2 -61.53 -30.14 -10.83
C LYS A 2 -60.16 -30.27 -11.53
N LYS A 3 -60.14 -30.52 -12.85
CA LYS A 3 -58.88 -30.63 -13.64
C LYS A 3 -58.17 -29.29 -13.84
N ILE A 4 -58.91 -28.18 -13.92
CA ILE A 4 -58.35 -26.83 -14.09
C ILE A 4 -57.74 -26.35 -12.77
N LEU A 5 -58.40 -26.64 -11.65
CA LEU A 5 -57.89 -26.32 -10.31
C LEU A 5 -56.58 -27.07 -9.99
N ALA A 6 -56.47 -28.34 -10.39
CA ALA A 6 -55.25 -29.14 -10.21
C ALA A 6 -54.07 -28.61 -11.05
N ILE A 7 -54.31 -28.15 -12.28
CA ILE A 7 -53.28 -27.54 -13.13
C ILE A 7 -52.81 -26.21 -12.55
N LEU A 8 -53.73 -25.37 -12.05
CA LEU A 8 -53.37 -24.11 -11.41
C LEU A 8 -52.54 -24.32 -10.15
N LEU A 9 -52.88 -25.34 -9.34
CA LEU A 9 -52.11 -25.69 -8.15
C LEU A 9 -50.70 -26.19 -8.50
N LEU A 10 -50.58 -26.98 -9.57
CA LEU A 10 -49.29 -27.49 -10.06
C LEU A 10 -48.42 -26.36 -10.61
N VAL A 11 -49.00 -25.41 -11.34
CA VAL A 11 -48.30 -24.22 -11.86
C VAL A 11 -47.85 -23.32 -10.70
N VAL A 12 -48.67 -23.10 -9.68
CA VAL A 12 -48.27 -22.36 -8.47
C VAL A 12 -47.16 -23.11 -7.73
N LEU A 13 -47.25 -24.43 -7.57
CA LEU A 13 -46.21 -25.26 -6.93
C LEU A 13 -44.87 -25.23 -7.68
N VAL A 14 -44.91 -25.31 -9.02
CA VAL A 14 -43.72 -25.22 -9.87
C VAL A 14 -43.14 -23.79 -9.84
N LEU A 15 -43.97 -22.75 -9.87
CA LEU A 15 -43.52 -21.37 -9.75
C LEU A 15 -42.95 -21.05 -8.35
N THR A 16 -43.49 -21.64 -7.28
CA THR A 16 -42.92 -21.52 -5.93
C THR A 16 -41.65 -22.35 -5.74
N ALA A 17 -41.52 -23.49 -6.43
CA ALA A 17 -40.32 -24.33 -6.36
C ALA A 17 -39.15 -23.75 -7.16
N VAL A 18 -39.44 -23.10 -8.31
CA VAL A 18 -38.44 -22.38 -9.11
C VAL A 18 -38.10 -21.01 -8.50
N GLY A 19 -39.02 -20.40 -7.74
CA GLY A 19 -38.81 -19.13 -7.05
C GLY A 19 -38.09 -19.20 -5.70
N CYS A 20 -37.70 -20.40 -5.21
CA CYS A 20 -37.10 -20.59 -3.88
C CYS A 20 -35.67 -21.16 -3.88
N SER A 21 -35.04 -21.38 -5.04
CA SER A 21 -33.60 -21.62 -5.05
C SER A 21 -32.89 -20.28 -4.94
N SER A 22 -32.48 -19.90 -3.73
CA SER A 22 -31.49 -18.84 -3.56
C SER A 22 -30.25 -19.23 -4.37
N THR A 23 -29.73 -18.32 -5.19
CA THR A 23 -28.47 -18.52 -5.90
C THR A 23 -27.40 -18.98 -4.91
N ASP A 24 -26.76 -20.12 -5.17
CA ASP A 24 -25.64 -20.61 -4.37
C ASP A 24 -24.36 -19.96 -4.93
N TYR A 25 -23.82 -19.00 -4.18
CA TYR A 25 -22.60 -18.28 -4.54
C TYR A 25 -21.33 -18.97 -4.04
N SER A 26 -21.40 -20.18 -3.47
CA SER A 26 -20.21 -20.79 -2.88
C SER A 26 -19.14 -21.14 -3.91
N GLY A 27 -17.92 -20.70 -3.66
CA GLY A 27 -16.80 -20.91 -4.58
C GLY A 27 -15.62 -19.99 -4.29
N GLU A 28 -14.51 -20.27 -4.97
CA GLU A 28 -13.36 -19.38 -5.08
C GLU A 28 -13.38 -18.71 -6.45
N TYR A 29 -13.25 -17.39 -6.47
CA TYR A 29 -13.35 -16.58 -7.68
C TYR A 29 -12.10 -15.71 -7.81
N ILE A 30 -11.54 -15.68 -9.01
CA ILE A 30 -10.28 -14.98 -9.28
C ILE A 30 -10.50 -13.91 -10.34
N GLY A 31 -10.10 -12.68 -10.02
CA GLY A 31 -10.17 -11.56 -10.93
C GLY A 31 -8.83 -10.87 -11.12
N TYR A 32 -8.61 -10.29 -12.30
CA TYR A 32 -7.32 -9.74 -12.69
C TYR A 32 -7.43 -8.30 -13.22
N SER A 33 -6.44 -7.48 -12.94
CA SER A 33 -6.17 -6.25 -13.67
C SER A 33 -4.71 -6.25 -14.08
N TRP A 34 -4.38 -5.81 -15.28
CA TRP A 34 -3.00 -5.85 -15.76
C TRP A 34 -2.55 -4.53 -16.35
N LYS A 35 -1.23 -4.36 -16.36
CA LYS A 35 -0.60 -3.15 -16.84
C LYS A 35 -0.85 -2.92 -18.31
N ASP A 36 -1.13 -1.66 -18.63
CA ASP A 36 -1.36 -1.19 -20.00
C ASP A 36 -2.58 -1.83 -20.70
N GLU A 37 -3.51 -2.44 -19.94
CA GLU A 37 -4.79 -2.93 -20.47
C GLU A 37 -5.53 -1.84 -21.28
N ALA A 38 -5.60 -0.63 -20.74
CA ALA A 38 -6.26 0.50 -21.40
C ALA A 38 -5.57 0.93 -22.72
N LYS A 39 -4.32 0.50 -22.94
CA LYS A 39 -3.55 0.73 -24.17
C LYS A 39 -3.61 -0.46 -25.14
N GLY A 40 -4.41 -1.48 -24.83
CA GLY A 40 -4.62 -2.65 -25.68
C GLY A 40 -3.62 -3.79 -25.47
N VAL A 41 -2.77 -3.74 -24.44
CA VAL A 41 -1.87 -4.85 -24.08
C VAL A 41 -2.72 -6.05 -23.64
N THR A 42 -2.44 -7.24 -24.16
CA THR A 42 -3.18 -8.45 -23.77
C THR A 42 -2.73 -8.94 -22.39
N TYR A 43 -3.54 -9.80 -21.76
CA TYR A 43 -3.17 -10.38 -20.46
C TYR A 43 -1.89 -11.23 -20.56
N GLU A 44 -1.67 -11.92 -21.68
CA GLU A 44 -0.48 -12.73 -21.94
C GLU A 44 0.79 -11.90 -22.11
N GLU A 45 0.65 -10.66 -22.58
CA GLU A 45 1.74 -9.70 -22.76
C GLU A 45 2.02 -8.88 -21.47
N ALA A 46 1.21 -9.06 -20.43
CA ALA A 46 1.32 -8.29 -19.21
C ALA A 46 2.62 -8.57 -18.46
N THR A 47 3.29 -7.50 -18.05
CA THR A 47 4.49 -7.56 -17.20
C THR A 47 4.19 -7.33 -15.72
N GLU A 48 3.01 -6.82 -15.41
CA GLU A 48 2.54 -6.53 -14.07
C GLU A 48 1.02 -6.78 -14.01
N LYS A 49 0.53 -7.36 -12.91
CA LYS A 49 -0.90 -7.55 -12.66
C LYS A 49 -1.27 -7.44 -11.19
N ILE A 50 -2.52 -7.05 -10.93
CA ILE A 50 -3.20 -7.26 -9.66
C ILE A 50 -4.08 -8.49 -9.81
N GLU A 51 -4.04 -9.36 -8.81
CA GLU A 51 -4.87 -10.57 -8.71
C GLU A 51 -5.66 -10.50 -7.41
N THR A 52 -6.97 -10.73 -7.50
CA THR A 52 -7.87 -10.83 -6.34
C THR A 52 -8.40 -12.25 -6.31
N LYS A 53 -8.24 -12.94 -5.19
CA LYS A 53 -8.92 -14.22 -4.91
C LYS A 53 -9.94 -13.99 -3.81
N MET A 54 -11.18 -14.37 -4.09
CA MET A 54 -12.30 -14.15 -3.18
C MET A 54 -13.04 -15.47 -3.00
N THR A 55 -13.17 -15.94 -1.75
CA THR A 55 -13.99 -17.10 -1.42
C THR A 55 -15.31 -16.65 -0.84
N LEU A 56 -16.41 -17.18 -1.37
CA LEU A 56 -17.78 -16.88 -0.93
C LEU A 56 -18.44 -18.09 -0.27
N ASP A 57 -19.31 -17.84 0.70
CA ASP A 57 -20.29 -18.82 1.17
C ASP A 57 -21.53 -18.86 0.27
N LYS A 58 -22.48 -19.76 0.58
CA LYS A 58 -23.71 -19.94 -0.20
C LYS A 58 -24.56 -18.68 -0.34
N LYS A 59 -24.44 -17.74 0.59
CA LYS A 59 -25.20 -16.48 0.63
C LYS A 59 -24.44 -15.33 -0.02
N GLY A 60 -23.24 -15.57 -0.54
CA GLY A 60 -22.37 -14.54 -1.10
C GLY A 60 -21.57 -13.78 -0.04
N VAL A 61 -21.50 -14.27 1.21
CA VAL A 61 -20.63 -13.66 2.23
C VAL A 61 -19.18 -14.02 1.93
N ILE A 62 -18.31 -13.01 1.89
CA ILE A 62 -16.86 -13.18 1.69
C ILE A 62 -16.27 -13.84 2.94
N THR A 63 -15.81 -15.09 2.81
CA THR A 63 -15.18 -15.83 3.90
C THR A 63 -13.66 -15.77 3.87
N ASP A 64 -13.09 -15.55 2.69
CA ASP A 64 -11.66 -15.34 2.49
C ASP A 64 -11.41 -14.35 1.35
N PHE A 65 -10.32 -13.58 1.46
CA PHE A 65 -9.96 -12.54 0.50
C PHE A 65 -8.44 -12.35 0.46
N GLU A 66 -7.83 -12.56 -0.70
CA GLU A 66 -6.42 -12.30 -0.97
C GLU A 66 -6.32 -11.31 -2.14
N MET A 67 -5.33 -10.41 -2.07
CA MET A 67 -4.96 -9.56 -3.19
C MET A 67 -3.45 -9.51 -3.32
N ASP A 68 -2.95 -9.67 -4.54
CA ASP A 68 -1.52 -9.67 -4.84
C ASP A 68 -1.20 -8.70 -5.97
N PHE A 69 -0.03 -8.06 -5.85
CA PHE A 69 0.60 -7.30 -6.93
C PHE A 69 1.73 -8.16 -7.45
N LEU A 70 1.54 -8.71 -8.63
CA LEU A 70 2.49 -9.59 -9.28
C LEU A 70 3.27 -8.82 -10.34
N VAL A 71 4.59 -9.01 -10.36
CA VAL A 71 5.50 -8.49 -11.37
C VAL A 71 6.20 -9.67 -12.04
N LEU A 72 6.22 -9.68 -13.36
CA LEU A 72 6.89 -10.71 -14.14
C LEU A 72 8.39 -10.40 -14.17
N LYS A 73 9.20 -11.32 -13.65
CA LYS A 73 10.67 -11.27 -13.74
C LYS A 73 11.18 -12.64 -14.15
N ASN A 74 12.01 -12.70 -15.19
CA ASN A 74 12.57 -13.96 -15.70
C ASN A 74 11.49 -15.05 -15.93
N ASP A 75 10.38 -14.66 -16.58
CA ASP A 75 9.23 -15.52 -16.87
C ASP A 75 8.51 -16.10 -15.63
N GLN A 76 8.73 -15.52 -14.45
CA GLN A 76 8.07 -15.90 -13.20
C GLN A 76 7.34 -14.70 -12.58
N TRP A 77 6.10 -14.95 -12.13
CA TRP A 77 5.34 -13.98 -11.37
C TRP A 77 5.84 -13.93 -9.93
N ILE A 78 6.30 -12.77 -9.50
CA ILE A 78 6.79 -12.53 -8.14
C ILE A 78 5.84 -11.55 -7.44
N LYS A 79 5.47 -11.87 -6.20
CA LYS A 79 4.66 -11.00 -5.35
C LYS A 79 5.48 -9.79 -4.92
N ARG A 80 5.13 -8.62 -5.44
CA ARG A 80 5.67 -7.32 -5.03
C ARG A 80 5.25 -6.95 -3.61
N ASN A 81 4.07 -7.39 -3.19
CA ASN A 81 3.55 -7.23 -1.83
C ASN A 81 4.05 -8.30 -0.84
N ASP A 82 5.05 -9.10 -1.20
CA ASP A 82 5.71 -9.99 -0.25
C ASP A 82 6.57 -9.18 0.73
N PRO A 83 6.30 -9.23 2.05
CA PRO A 83 7.06 -8.48 3.04
C PRO A 83 8.43 -9.10 3.38
N ALA A 84 8.76 -10.27 2.82
CA ALA A 84 10.03 -10.92 3.10
C ALA A 84 11.20 -10.00 2.73
N ALA A 85 12.10 -9.83 3.69
CA ALA A 85 13.38 -9.18 3.45
C ALA A 85 14.48 -9.88 4.24
N THR A 86 15.70 -9.80 3.71
CA THR A 86 16.92 -10.09 4.44
C THR A 86 17.70 -8.80 4.54
N VAL A 87 18.11 -8.46 5.76
CA VAL A 87 18.85 -7.24 6.07
C VAL A 87 20.14 -7.63 6.78
N THR A 88 21.25 -7.13 6.26
CA THR A 88 22.53 -7.08 6.97
C THR A 88 22.99 -5.63 7.03
N PHE A 89 23.77 -5.29 8.04
CA PHE A 89 24.29 -3.93 8.22
C PHE A 89 25.78 -3.96 8.57
N ASP A 90 26.47 -2.85 8.27
CA ASP A 90 27.88 -2.62 8.59
C ASP A 90 28.04 -1.18 9.10
N THR A 91 28.24 -1.04 10.41
CA THR A 91 28.45 0.25 11.11
C THR A 91 29.84 0.84 10.87
N SER A 92 30.75 0.14 10.19
CA SER A 92 32.03 0.72 9.76
C SER A 92 31.90 1.62 8.53
N ILE A 93 30.77 1.52 7.81
CA ILE A 93 30.43 2.39 6.69
C ILE A 93 29.84 3.69 7.22
N GLU A 94 30.36 4.81 6.72
CA GLU A 94 29.74 6.12 6.95
C GLU A 94 28.78 6.39 5.79
N PRO A 95 27.46 6.52 6.03
CA PRO A 95 26.50 6.70 4.94
C PRO A 95 26.79 8.01 4.20
N THR A 96 26.74 7.98 2.87
CA THR A 96 26.91 9.17 2.04
C THR A 96 25.67 9.43 1.20
N PRO A 97 25.31 10.71 0.96
CA PRO A 97 24.11 11.02 0.20
C PRO A 97 24.25 10.57 -1.26
N ALA A 98 23.15 10.12 -1.84
CA ALA A 98 23.05 9.88 -3.27
C ALA A 98 23.35 11.16 -4.06
N LEU A 99 23.97 11.02 -5.23
CA LEU A 99 24.21 12.13 -6.13
C LEU A 99 23.08 12.21 -7.15
N ILE A 100 22.35 13.33 -7.11
CA ILE A 100 21.27 13.61 -8.05
C ILE A 100 21.88 14.25 -9.30
N GLY A 101 22.20 13.43 -10.30
CA GLY A 101 22.69 13.89 -11.59
C GLY A 101 21.57 14.41 -12.49
N SER A 102 21.93 15.17 -13.53
CA SER A 102 20.98 15.70 -14.52
C SER A 102 20.32 14.61 -15.37
N GLU A 103 20.97 13.45 -15.51
CA GLU A 103 20.51 12.33 -16.36
C GLU A 103 20.26 11.04 -15.58
N SER A 104 20.92 10.85 -14.44
CA SER A 104 20.79 9.66 -13.61
C SER A 104 21.09 9.95 -12.15
N VAL A 105 20.49 9.18 -11.25
CA VAL A 105 20.83 9.16 -9.83
C VAL A 105 21.91 8.12 -9.60
N GLU A 106 22.97 8.50 -8.92
CA GLU A 106 23.99 7.59 -8.39
C GLU A 106 23.72 7.39 -6.89
N ASN A 107 23.61 6.14 -6.46
CA ASN A 107 23.43 5.84 -5.04
C ASN A 107 24.71 6.19 -4.28
N GLY A 108 24.56 6.71 -3.07
CA GLY A 108 25.66 6.85 -2.12
C GLY A 108 25.98 5.53 -1.42
N GLU A 109 26.90 5.61 -0.47
CA GLU A 109 27.27 4.50 0.40
C GLU A 109 26.19 4.30 1.46
N SER A 110 25.77 3.05 1.64
CA SER A 110 24.72 2.63 2.57
C SER A 110 25.31 1.68 3.59
N MET A 111 24.90 1.80 4.85
CA MET A 111 25.24 0.83 5.89
C MET A 111 24.51 -0.51 5.69
N PHE A 112 23.47 -0.56 4.84
CA PHE A 112 22.58 -1.72 4.72
C PHE A 112 22.67 -2.43 3.37
N GLU A 113 22.79 -3.76 3.42
CA GLU A 113 22.44 -4.63 2.29
C GLU A 113 21.03 -5.18 2.52
N ILE A 114 20.09 -4.80 1.65
CA ILE A 114 18.67 -5.15 1.77
C ILE A 114 18.22 -5.95 0.55
N LYS A 115 17.84 -7.20 0.77
CA LYS A 115 17.22 -8.08 -0.24
C LYS A 115 15.73 -8.18 0.01
N THR A 116 14.91 -7.56 -0.84
CA THR A 116 13.45 -7.60 -0.76
C THR A 116 12.82 -7.34 -2.14
N ASN A 117 11.53 -7.68 -2.30
CA ASN A 117 10.78 -7.45 -3.53
C ASN A 117 10.34 -5.98 -3.69
N ASP A 118 10.11 -5.26 -2.59
CA ASP A 118 9.71 -3.86 -2.59
C ASP A 118 10.15 -3.18 -1.29
N LYS A 119 10.63 -1.93 -1.40
CA LYS A 119 11.14 -1.14 -0.26
C LYS A 119 10.16 -0.06 0.20
N MET A 120 8.93 -0.02 -0.34
CA MET A 120 7.96 1.01 0.01
C MET A 120 7.59 0.94 1.49
N SER A 121 7.71 2.07 2.17
CA SER A 121 7.46 2.21 3.60
C SER A 121 8.35 1.33 4.49
N LEU A 122 9.46 0.80 3.95
CA LEU A 122 10.40 -0.03 4.70
C LEU A 122 11.14 0.82 5.73
N PHE A 123 11.37 0.29 6.92
CA PHE A 123 12.46 0.71 7.78
C PHE A 123 13.33 -0.50 8.11
N VAL A 124 14.60 -0.24 8.40
CA VAL A 124 15.61 -1.21 8.77
C VAL A 124 16.37 -0.72 9.99
N VAL A 125 16.80 -1.63 10.85
CA VAL A 125 17.56 -1.28 12.04
C VAL A 125 18.49 -2.41 12.45
N GLY A 126 19.63 -2.06 13.01
CA GLY A 126 20.60 -2.98 13.59
C GLY A 126 21.40 -2.28 14.68
N VAL A 127 21.88 -3.04 15.66
CA VAL A 127 22.73 -2.54 16.73
C VAL A 127 23.94 -3.44 16.85
N ASP A 128 25.12 -2.88 16.63
CA ASP A 128 26.38 -3.61 16.77
C ASP A 128 26.70 -3.88 18.25
N ASN A 129 27.64 -4.79 18.51
CA ASN A 129 28.00 -5.24 19.85
C ASN A 129 28.59 -4.13 20.73
N ASP A 130 29.12 -3.07 20.13
CA ASP A 130 29.64 -1.90 20.85
C ASP A 130 28.56 -0.87 21.23
N GLY A 131 27.32 -1.07 20.76
CA GLY A 131 26.18 -0.17 20.98
C GLY A 131 25.95 0.85 19.88
N THR A 132 26.70 0.80 18.77
CA THR A 132 26.45 1.65 17.59
C THR A 132 25.17 1.19 16.89
N VAL A 133 24.23 2.12 16.66
CA VAL A 133 22.96 1.84 16.00
C VAL A 133 23.03 2.30 14.55
N ALA A 134 22.70 1.41 13.62
CA ALA A 134 22.38 1.75 12.24
C ALA A 134 20.85 1.75 12.09
N TYR A 135 20.29 2.82 11.55
CA TYR A 135 18.87 2.94 11.24
C TYR A 135 18.68 3.40 9.81
N GLY A 136 17.65 2.89 9.14
CA GLY A 136 17.25 3.35 7.81
C GLY A 136 15.74 3.39 7.66
N ILE A 137 15.22 4.42 6.98
CA ILE A 137 13.79 4.53 6.65
C ILE A 137 13.59 4.99 5.21
N VAL A 138 12.71 4.33 4.48
CA VAL A 138 12.35 4.72 3.12
C VAL A 138 11.26 5.76 3.17
N ASP A 139 11.61 6.99 2.84
CA ASP A 139 10.66 8.09 2.83
C ASP A 139 9.63 7.93 1.68
N PRO A 140 8.32 8.04 1.96
CA PRO A 140 7.29 7.85 0.95
C PRO A 140 7.24 8.96 -0.13
N MET A 141 7.82 10.14 0.12
CA MET A 141 7.69 11.28 -0.78
C MET A 141 8.81 11.35 -1.82
N THR A 142 10.05 11.16 -1.39
CA THR A 142 11.26 11.19 -2.21
C THR A 142 11.65 9.80 -2.72
N ARG A 143 11.25 8.74 -1.99
CA ARG A 143 11.62 7.34 -2.24
C ARG A 143 13.10 7.05 -2.04
N TYR A 144 13.81 7.84 -1.24
CA TYR A 144 15.15 7.49 -0.79
C TYR A 144 15.11 6.73 0.52
N LEU A 145 16.10 5.86 0.73
CA LEU A 145 16.46 5.35 2.05
C LEU A 145 17.24 6.46 2.78
N PHE A 146 16.66 7.00 3.85
CA PHE A 146 17.33 7.91 4.77
C PHE A 146 17.94 7.10 5.89
N GLU A 147 19.24 7.22 6.07
CA GLU A 147 20.01 6.47 7.07
C GLU A 147 20.48 7.39 8.20
N ALA A 148 20.45 6.87 9.42
CA ALA A 148 21.02 7.50 10.59
C ALA A 148 21.96 6.52 11.27
N LYS A 149 23.14 7.01 11.62
CA LYS A 149 24.14 6.27 12.41
C LYS A 149 24.26 6.94 13.77
N PHE A 150 24.06 6.18 14.84
CA PHE A 150 24.19 6.68 16.20
C PHE A 150 25.35 5.96 16.87
N GLU A 151 26.43 6.68 17.11
CA GLU A 151 27.62 6.17 17.80
C GLU A 151 27.26 5.71 19.23
N ALA A 152 28.10 4.86 19.82
CA ALA A 152 27.84 4.23 21.12
C ALA A 152 27.64 5.23 22.30
N ASP A 153 28.15 6.46 22.18
CA ASP A 153 28.03 7.53 23.16
C ASP A 153 26.98 8.60 22.79
N TYR A 154 26.17 8.35 21.76
CA TYR A 154 25.10 9.26 21.33
C TYR A 154 24.08 9.56 22.43
N ASP A 155 23.64 10.82 22.53
CA ASP A 155 22.58 11.23 23.45
C ASP A 155 21.21 10.88 22.88
N TYR A 156 20.67 9.70 23.24
CA TYR A 156 19.37 9.23 22.79
C TYR A 156 18.17 10.04 23.32
N THR A 157 18.39 11.02 24.21
CA THR A 157 17.36 12.00 24.61
C THR A 157 17.18 13.13 23.59
N THR A 158 18.08 13.21 22.60
CA THR A 158 17.96 14.08 21.42
C THR A 158 16.59 13.91 20.78
N LYS A 159 16.03 15.03 20.31
CA LYS A 159 14.69 15.06 19.73
C LYS A 159 14.73 14.70 18.25
N LEU A 160 13.73 13.96 17.78
CA LEU A 160 13.66 13.51 16.38
C LEU A 160 13.69 14.69 15.40
N GLY A 161 13.07 15.82 15.74
CA GLY A 161 13.11 17.02 14.91
C GLY A 161 14.50 17.66 14.77
N GLN A 162 15.47 17.25 15.58
CA GLN A 162 16.87 17.67 15.48
C GLN A 162 17.68 16.75 14.55
N LEU A 163 17.14 15.59 14.16
CA LEU A 163 17.69 14.78 13.08
C LEU A 163 17.19 15.35 11.75
N THR A 164 18.06 16.08 11.07
CA THR A 164 17.70 16.76 9.82
C THR A 164 18.40 16.14 8.63
N ILE A 165 17.87 16.43 7.44
CA ILE A 165 18.43 15.90 6.21
C ILE A 165 19.84 16.47 6.01
N ASN A 166 20.81 15.59 5.74
CA ASN A 166 22.26 15.82 5.71
C ASN A 166 22.92 16.15 7.07
N ASP A 167 22.17 16.16 8.17
CA ASP A 167 22.68 16.30 9.53
C ASP A 167 21.92 15.37 10.48
N GLY A 168 22.37 14.12 10.53
CA GLY A 168 21.75 13.02 11.27
C GLY A 168 20.86 12.08 10.42
N LEU A 169 20.36 12.54 9.27
CA LEU A 169 19.64 11.69 8.29
C LEU A 169 20.20 11.86 6.88
N ILE A 170 20.82 10.80 6.36
CA ILE A 170 21.53 10.82 5.08
C ILE A 170 20.74 10.05 4.01
N PRO A 171 20.32 10.67 2.91
CA PRO A 171 19.58 9.99 1.85
C PRO A 171 20.51 9.22 0.90
N THR A 172 20.69 7.92 1.10
CA THR A 172 21.76 7.13 0.47
C THR A 172 21.34 6.45 -0.83
N VAL A 173 20.14 5.86 -0.89
CA VAL A 173 19.75 4.95 -1.99
C VAL A 173 18.38 5.32 -2.53
N LEU A 174 18.28 5.56 -3.84
CA LEU A 174 16.98 5.70 -4.51
C LEU A 174 16.29 4.33 -4.61
N THR A 175 15.14 4.21 -3.96
CA THR A 175 14.37 2.95 -3.94
C THR A 175 13.31 2.88 -5.04
N SER A 176 12.87 4.03 -5.58
CA SER A 176 11.92 4.10 -6.70
C SER A 176 11.92 5.48 -7.38
N GLY A 177 11.91 5.54 -8.71
CA GLY A 177 11.80 6.81 -9.48
C GLY A 177 10.43 7.52 -9.43
N SER A 178 9.47 6.98 -8.68
CA SER A 178 8.09 7.45 -8.60
C SER A 178 7.81 8.43 -7.46
N GLY A 179 8.85 8.95 -6.80
CA GLY A 179 8.72 9.97 -5.75
C GLY A 179 7.91 11.19 -6.21
N LEU A 180 7.04 11.68 -5.34
CA LEU A 180 6.25 12.90 -5.54
C LEU A 180 7.17 14.13 -5.45
N ILE A 181 8.14 14.09 -4.55
CA ILE A 181 9.17 15.12 -4.40
C ILE A 181 10.45 14.61 -5.06
N LYS A 182 10.99 15.42 -5.96
CA LYS A 182 12.21 15.11 -6.72
C LYS A 182 13.17 16.29 -6.56
N PRO A 183 13.90 16.37 -5.44
CA PRO A 183 14.85 17.45 -5.24
C PRO A 183 15.91 17.40 -6.35
N LYS A 184 16.47 18.55 -6.77
CA LYS A 184 17.60 18.53 -7.70
C LYS A 184 18.93 18.38 -6.96
N ALA A 185 18.94 18.69 -5.67
CA ALA A 185 20.04 18.48 -4.75
C ALA A 185 19.49 18.33 -3.31
N PHE A 186 20.17 17.58 -2.44
CA PHE A 186 19.66 17.33 -1.08
C PHE A 186 19.78 18.56 -0.16
N GLU A 187 20.61 19.53 -0.54
CA GLU A 187 20.71 20.86 0.07
C GLU A 187 19.36 21.61 0.01
N GLU A 188 18.46 21.28 -0.92
CA GLU A 188 17.10 21.83 -0.96
C GLU A 188 16.23 21.39 0.23
N LEU A 189 16.61 20.28 0.87
CA LEU A 189 15.89 19.69 2.00
C LEU A 189 16.68 19.81 3.33
N GLU A 190 17.88 20.40 3.30
CA GLU A 190 18.76 20.50 4.46
C GLU A 190 18.11 21.27 5.61
N GLY A 191 18.37 20.82 6.84
CA GLY A 191 17.80 21.42 8.06
C GLY A 191 16.31 21.10 8.29
N LEU A 192 15.66 20.35 7.39
CA LEU A 192 14.32 19.83 7.60
C LEU A 192 14.39 18.41 8.19
N SER A 193 13.50 18.11 9.13
CA SER A 193 13.36 16.76 9.67
C SER A 193 12.56 15.87 8.71
N LEU A 194 12.62 14.55 8.94
CA LEU A 194 11.78 13.56 8.26
C LEU A 194 10.28 13.88 8.34
N LEU A 195 9.84 14.52 9.43
CA LEU A 195 8.44 14.84 9.68
C LEU A 195 8.01 16.21 9.09
N ASP A 196 8.95 17.04 8.66
CA ASP A 196 8.67 18.42 8.26
C ASP A 196 8.96 18.76 6.80
N PHE A 197 9.83 17.99 6.12
CA PHE A 197 10.28 18.39 4.77
C PHE A 197 9.17 18.34 3.69
N SER A 198 8.02 17.71 3.99
CA SER A 198 6.87 17.65 3.11
C SER A 198 5.55 17.80 3.87
N ILE A 199 4.56 18.44 3.24
CA ILE A 199 3.17 18.46 3.76
C ILE A 199 2.58 17.05 3.89
N TYR A 200 3.16 16.06 3.23
CA TYR A 200 2.75 14.65 3.26
C TYR A 200 3.61 13.80 4.20
N SER A 201 4.59 14.36 4.91
CA SER A 201 5.43 13.62 5.87
C SER A 201 4.62 13.00 7.00
N HIS A 202 3.44 13.55 7.31
CA HIS A 202 2.49 12.98 8.28
C HIS A 202 2.08 11.53 7.96
N VAL A 203 2.28 11.05 6.73
CA VAL A 203 2.07 9.64 6.37
C VAL A 203 2.86 8.70 7.28
N ILE A 204 4.06 9.11 7.70
CA ILE A 204 4.95 8.31 8.55
C ILE A 204 4.33 8.11 9.93
N ASN A 205 3.78 9.18 10.51
CA ASN A 205 3.36 9.21 11.92
C ASN A 205 1.84 9.11 12.15
N LEU A 206 1.02 9.11 11.11
CA LEU A 206 -0.43 9.07 11.27
C LEU A 206 -0.93 7.67 11.69
N ARG A 207 -0.23 6.59 11.28
CA ARG A 207 -0.58 5.19 11.59
C ARG A 207 0.63 4.28 11.63
N GLY A 208 0.44 3.06 12.14
CA GLY A 208 1.43 2.00 12.10
C GLY A 208 2.42 2.03 13.25
N VAL A 209 3.63 1.56 12.96
CA VAL A 209 4.73 1.47 13.92
C VAL A 209 5.07 2.83 14.52
N TYR A 210 5.08 3.87 13.71
CA TYR A 210 5.42 5.24 14.13
C TYR A 210 4.20 6.10 14.44
N LYS A 211 3.06 5.49 14.78
CA LYS A 211 1.86 6.26 15.12
C LYS A 211 2.16 7.23 16.28
N ASP A 212 1.72 8.48 16.11
CA ASP A 212 1.78 9.56 17.10
C ASP A 212 3.20 10.10 17.42
N ILE A 213 4.25 9.70 16.67
CA ILE A 213 5.57 10.36 16.82
C ILE A 213 5.50 11.82 16.35
N THR A 214 6.26 12.68 17.02
CA THR A 214 6.39 14.10 16.69
C THR A 214 7.85 14.52 16.69
N ASN A 215 8.15 15.75 16.31
CA ASN A 215 9.50 16.30 16.44
C ASN A 215 10.02 16.31 17.88
N ASP A 216 9.13 16.28 18.89
CA ASP A 216 9.48 16.24 20.31
C ASP A 216 9.68 14.81 20.85
N THR A 217 9.42 13.78 20.04
CA THR A 217 9.73 12.37 20.37
C THR A 217 11.25 12.20 20.45
N THR A 218 11.75 11.47 21.45
CA THR A 218 13.20 11.21 21.56
C THR A 218 13.65 10.16 20.55
N VAL A 219 14.95 10.15 20.22
CA VAL A 219 15.54 9.09 19.39
C VAL A 219 15.38 7.72 20.06
N GLU A 220 15.50 7.63 21.39
CA GLU A 220 15.22 6.40 22.15
C GLU A 220 13.80 5.86 21.91
N GLU A 221 12.78 6.71 22.04
CA GLU A 221 11.38 6.33 21.82
C GLU A 221 11.16 5.85 20.37
N PHE A 222 11.73 6.58 19.41
CA PHE A 222 11.64 6.25 17.99
C PHE A 222 12.31 4.90 17.64
N LEU A 223 13.52 4.66 18.13
CA LEU A 223 14.24 3.40 17.90
C LEU A 223 13.58 2.23 18.65
N THR A 224 12.96 2.49 19.82
CA THR A 224 12.18 1.48 20.54
C THR A 224 10.97 1.02 19.74
N LEU A 225 10.25 1.94 19.07
CA LEU A 225 9.17 1.58 18.14
C LEU A 225 9.69 0.72 16.97
N SER A 226 10.94 0.93 16.58
CA SER A 226 11.62 0.18 15.52
C SER A 226 12.13 -1.21 15.97
N GLY A 227 12.01 -1.53 17.26
CA GLY A 227 12.40 -2.83 17.83
C GLY A 227 13.73 -2.82 18.60
N VAL A 228 14.41 -1.68 18.73
CA VAL A 228 15.62 -1.57 19.57
C VAL A 228 15.23 -1.61 21.04
N THR A 229 15.95 -2.41 21.83
CA THR A 229 15.79 -2.42 23.29
C THR A 229 16.89 -1.59 23.94
N PHE A 230 16.54 -0.80 24.95
CA PHE A 230 17.49 -0.01 25.74
C PHE A 230 17.59 -0.56 27.16
N GLU A 231 18.80 -0.70 27.67
CA GLU A 231 19.08 -0.98 29.09
C GLU A 231 19.97 0.12 29.67
N ASN A 232 19.51 0.76 30.75
CA ASN A 232 20.22 1.89 31.38
C ASN A 232 20.59 3.01 30.38
N GLY A 233 19.70 3.30 29.42
CA GLY A 233 19.89 4.30 28.38
C GLY A 233 20.87 3.90 27.26
N LYS A 234 21.24 2.61 27.16
CA LYS A 234 22.11 2.09 26.10
C LYS A 234 21.40 1.08 25.22
N PRO A 235 21.52 1.17 23.89
CA PRO A 235 20.91 0.21 22.98
C PRO A 235 21.57 -1.17 23.15
N GLN A 236 20.77 -2.23 23.07
CA GLN A 236 21.24 -3.60 23.14
C GLN A 236 21.51 -4.16 21.74
N PRO A 237 22.53 -5.04 21.58
CA PRO A 237 22.85 -5.64 20.30
C PRO A 237 21.63 -6.28 19.63
N LEU A 238 21.50 -6.05 18.32
CA LEU A 238 20.37 -6.47 17.51
C LEU A 238 20.86 -6.79 16.09
N GLU A 239 20.66 -8.04 15.66
CA GLU A 239 20.91 -8.41 14.27
C GLU A 239 20.05 -7.56 13.32
N GLY A 240 20.53 -7.35 12.09
CA GLY A 240 19.83 -6.56 11.08
C GLY A 240 18.40 -7.05 10.88
N THR A 241 17.45 -6.17 11.15
CA THR A 241 16.02 -6.46 11.05
C THR A 241 15.29 -5.36 10.29
N HIS A 242 14.02 -5.61 9.98
CA HIS A 242 13.19 -4.70 9.22
C HIS A 242 11.75 -4.69 9.69
N GLY A 243 11.06 -3.63 9.32
CA GLY A 243 9.63 -3.54 9.39
C GLY A 243 9.10 -2.58 8.35
N PHE A 244 7.80 -2.30 8.42
CA PHE A 244 7.18 -1.32 7.55
C PHE A 244 6.44 -0.29 8.38
N HIS A 245 6.68 0.99 8.11
CA HIS A 245 5.99 2.10 8.76
C HIS A 245 4.65 2.40 8.05
N SER A 246 3.93 3.40 8.57
CA SER A 246 2.58 3.73 8.08
C SER A 246 1.69 2.47 8.14
N ILE A 247 0.88 2.19 7.12
CA ILE A 247 0.08 0.95 7.11
C ILE A 247 0.78 -0.23 6.42
N GLY A 248 2.10 -0.19 6.21
CA GLY A 248 2.86 -1.38 5.81
C GLY A 248 3.10 -1.59 4.31
N GLY A 249 3.22 -0.52 3.52
CA GLY A 249 3.48 -0.63 2.07
C GLY A 249 2.39 -1.41 1.32
N TRP A 250 2.72 -2.03 0.19
CA TRP A 250 1.77 -2.84 -0.59
C TRP A 250 1.12 -3.94 0.23
N ASN A 251 1.93 -4.70 0.99
CA ASN A 251 1.47 -5.79 1.84
C ASN A 251 0.39 -5.32 2.82
N GLY A 252 0.70 -4.32 3.64
CA GLY A 252 -0.19 -3.90 4.69
C GLY A 252 -1.46 -3.21 4.17
N ASN A 253 -1.39 -2.53 3.03
CA ASN A 253 -2.59 -2.06 2.35
C ASN A 253 -3.50 -3.22 1.90
N TYR A 254 -2.95 -4.25 1.23
CA TYR A 254 -3.75 -5.37 0.72
C TYR A 254 -4.32 -6.23 1.84
N ASN A 255 -3.57 -6.40 2.93
CA ASN A 255 -4.09 -7.00 4.16
C ASN A 255 -5.25 -6.18 4.75
N ASN A 256 -5.21 -4.86 4.65
CA ASN A 256 -6.30 -4.00 5.15
C ASN A 256 -7.54 -4.07 4.25
N ILE A 257 -7.36 -4.16 2.93
CA ILE A 257 -8.45 -4.44 1.99
C ILE A 257 -9.09 -5.78 2.36
N ALA A 258 -8.29 -6.86 2.45
CA ALA A 258 -8.77 -8.19 2.82
C ALA A 258 -9.58 -8.19 4.11
N LYS A 259 -9.04 -7.61 5.20
CA LYS A 259 -9.73 -7.46 6.49
C LYS A 259 -11.05 -6.70 6.40
N THR A 260 -11.12 -5.70 5.51
CA THR A 260 -12.34 -4.91 5.30
C THR A 260 -13.40 -5.68 4.50
N MET A 261 -12.98 -6.56 3.60
CA MET A 261 -13.86 -7.31 2.71
C MET A 261 -14.45 -8.55 3.36
N ILE A 262 -13.68 -9.26 4.19
CA ILE A 262 -14.14 -10.47 4.90
C ILE A 262 -15.36 -10.14 5.77
N GLY A 263 -16.41 -10.94 5.64
CA GLY A 263 -17.68 -10.78 6.34
C GLY A 263 -18.70 -9.89 5.62
N LYS A 264 -18.32 -9.20 4.53
CA LYS A 264 -19.27 -8.47 3.68
C LYS A 264 -19.99 -9.41 2.73
N ASN A 265 -21.21 -9.03 2.35
CA ASN A 265 -21.95 -9.72 1.30
C ASN A 265 -21.55 -9.17 -0.07
N ALA A 266 -20.91 -9.99 -0.90
CA ALA A 266 -20.43 -9.60 -2.22
C ALA A 266 -21.56 -9.18 -3.17
N SER A 267 -22.78 -9.72 -3.00
CA SER A 267 -23.94 -9.33 -3.81
C SER A 267 -24.42 -7.90 -3.57
N GLU A 268 -23.96 -7.26 -2.51
CA GLU A 268 -24.25 -5.86 -2.17
C GLU A 268 -23.12 -4.92 -2.62
N LEU A 269 -22.09 -5.43 -3.31
CA LEU A 269 -20.92 -4.67 -3.71
C LEU A 269 -20.83 -4.61 -5.23
N THR A 270 -20.46 -3.44 -5.74
CA THR A 270 -20.16 -3.20 -7.17
C THR A 270 -18.68 -2.93 -7.42
N GLY A 271 -17.88 -2.85 -6.36
CA GLY A 271 -16.44 -2.58 -6.39
C GLY A 271 -15.84 -2.50 -4.98
N LEU A 272 -14.52 -2.37 -4.90
CA LEU A 272 -13.81 -1.92 -3.69
C LEU A 272 -14.13 -0.46 -3.38
N THR A 273 -14.60 0.26 -4.40
CA THR A 273 -15.01 1.64 -4.28
C THR A 273 -16.50 1.87 -4.60
N ASP A 274 -17.24 2.39 -3.62
CA ASP A 274 -18.49 3.14 -3.71
C ASP A 274 -18.25 4.56 -4.28
N PHE A 275 -18.98 4.88 -5.34
CA PHE A 275 -18.87 6.11 -6.13
C PHE A 275 -19.94 7.16 -5.76
N GLU A 276 -20.63 7.00 -4.64
CA GLU A 276 -21.67 7.93 -4.17
C GLU A 276 -21.21 8.76 -2.93
N GLY A 277 -21.37 10.09 -2.97
CA GLY A 277 -21.25 10.93 -1.77
C GLY A 277 -20.59 12.31 -1.94
N LYS A 278 -19.98 12.79 -0.83
CA LYS A 278 -19.34 14.10 -0.71
C LYS A 278 -17.83 13.98 -0.52
N ASN A 279 -17.05 14.92 -1.06
CA ASN A 279 -15.60 15.04 -0.90
C ASN A 279 -15.18 15.44 0.52
N TYR A 280 -13.86 15.44 0.78
CA TYR A 280 -13.27 15.85 2.07
C TYR A 280 -13.65 17.29 2.48
N GLU A 281 -13.97 18.13 1.50
CA GLU A 281 -14.38 19.53 1.68
C GLU A 281 -15.91 19.69 1.84
N GLY A 282 -16.69 18.61 1.73
CA GLY A 282 -18.14 18.59 1.92
C GLY A 282 -18.99 18.84 0.66
N ASP A 283 -18.35 18.97 -0.51
CA ASP A 283 -19.02 19.12 -1.82
C ASP A 283 -19.46 17.77 -2.38
N GLU A 284 -20.54 17.73 -3.15
CA GLU A 284 -20.94 16.54 -3.90
C GLU A 284 -19.88 16.17 -4.94
N TYR A 285 -19.54 14.88 -5.02
CA TYR A 285 -18.63 14.40 -6.04
C TYR A 285 -19.28 14.54 -7.42
N LYS A 286 -18.59 15.25 -8.31
CA LYS A 286 -18.98 15.31 -9.73
C LYS A 286 -18.52 14.02 -10.40
N LEU A 287 -19.44 13.30 -11.04
CA LEU A 287 -19.13 12.18 -11.93
C LEU A 287 -18.22 12.67 -13.06
N GLY A 288 -16.92 12.51 -12.88
CA GLY A 288 -15.88 12.81 -13.86
C GLY A 288 -15.24 11.54 -14.37
N ILE A 289 -16.02 10.50 -14.66
CA ILE A 289 -15.54 9.30 -15.37
C ILE A 289 -15.97 9.46 -16.82
N ASP A 290 -15.02 9.71 -17.70
CA ASP A 290 -15.20 9.59 -19.14
C ASP A 290 -14.09 8.71 -19.73
N GLU A 291 -14.16 8.43 -21.02
CA GLU A 291 -13.20 7.62 -21.77
C GLU A 291 -11.73 8.10 -21.66
N ASN A 292 -11.51 9.32 -21.18
CA ASN A 292 -10.21 9.96 -21.01
C ASN A 292 -9.81 10.18 -19.54
N ASN A 293 -10.71 9.94 -18.57
CA ASN A 293 -10.52 10.36 -17.19
C ASN A 293 -10.17 9.20 -16.24
N PHE A 294 -8.89 8.85 -16.24
CA PHE A 294 -8.30 7.81 -15.40
C PHE A 294 -7.61 8.43 -14.18
N PHE A 295 -8.24 8.40 -12.99
CA PHE A 295 -7.66 8.71 -11.66
C PHE A 295 -6.39 9.61 -11.66
N GLY A 296 -6.61 10.93 -11.65
CA GLY A 296 -5.54 11.95 -11.60
C GLY A 296 -5.15 12.37 -10.19
N ILE A 297 -3.90 12.78 -10.02
CA ILE A 297 -3.48 13.67 -8.93
C ILE A 297 -4.15 15.03 -9.21
N TYR A 298 -4.58 15.74 -8.16
CA TYR A 298 -5.10 17.11 -8.26
C TYR A 298 -4.36 17.93 -9.33
N GLY A 299 -5.07 18.38 -10.37
CA GLY A 299 -4.53 19.30 -11.38
C GLY A 299 -5.09 19.15 -12.79
N ASP A 300 -5.37 17.92 -13.26
CA ASP A 300 -5.56 17.68 -14.70
C ASP A 300 -7.02 17.52 -15.17
N SER A 301 -7.98 17.33 -14.25
CA SER A 301 -9.41 17.19 -14.57
C SER A 301 -10.28 17.20 -13.31
N VAL A 302 -11.60 17.35 -13.47
CA VAL A 302 -12.56 17.03 -12.40
C VAL A 302 -12.47 15.53 -12.17
N THR A 303 -11.83 15.12 -11.08
CA THR A 303 -11.69 13.72 -10.71
C THR A 303 -13.04 13.20 -10.22
N GLY A 304 -13.59 12.19 -10.92
CA GLY A 304 -14.74 11.41 -10.44
C GLY A 304 -14.30 10.60 -9.23
N ALA A 305 -14.61 11.10 -8.04
CA ALA A 305 -14.04 10.56 -6.82
C ALA A 305 -14.68 9.26 -6.34
N THR A 306 -14.08 8.69 -5.29
CA THR A 306 -14.58 7.55 -4.54
C THR A 306 -14.88 7.97 -3.10
N LYS A 307 -16.03 7.54 -2.57
CA LYS A 307 -16.29 7.49 -1.13
C LYS A 307 -16.15 6.05 -0.69
N THR A 308 -14.92 5.55 -0.58
CA THR A 308 -14.67 4.19 -0.05
C THR A 308 -13.18 3.98 0.00
N ILE A 309 -12.69 3.71 1.21
CA ILE A 309 -11.32 3.29 1.51
C ILE A 309 -10.22 4.36 1.20
N GLN A 310 -10.38 5.21 0.19
CA GLN A 310 -9.61 6.44 -0.03
C GLN A 310 -10.23 7.63 0.73
N LYS A 311 -10.22 7.57 2.06
CA LYS A 311 -9.55 8.68 2.75
C LYS A 311 -8.07 8.36 2.58
N SER A 312 -7.42 8.93 1.55
CA SER A 312 -5.97 8.81 1.33
C SER A 312 -5.15 9.16 2.58
N TYR A 313 -5.80 9.81 3.56
CA TYR A 313 -5.27 10.16 4.86
C TYR A 313 -5.73 9.25 6.02
N GLU A 314 -6.94 8.66 6.08
CA GLU A 314 -7.48 8.20 7.39
C GLU A 314 -7.95 6.75 7.57
N THR A 315 -8.17 5.90 6.54
CA THR A 315 -8.66 4.53 6.85
C THR A 315 -8.05 3.34 6.12
N VAL A 316 -7.86 3.33 4.79
CA VAL A 316 -7.47 2.05 4.14
C VAL A 316 -6.30 2.10 3.16
N ALA A 317 -6.05 3.21 2.48
CA ALA A 317 -4.84 3.39 1.68
C ALA A 317 -3.79 4.24 2.42
N GLY A 318 -2.57 3.72 2.57
CA GLY A 318 -1.40 4.51 2.93
C GLY A 318 -0.82 5.09 1.65
N ALA A 319 -0.75 6.41 1.54
CA ALA A 319 0.00 7.29 0.63
C ALA A 319 0.25 6.94 -0.86
N THR A 320 -0.01 5.74 -1.39
CA THR A 320 0.47 5.38 -2.74
C THR A 320 -0.36 4.33 -3.47
N ILE A 321 -1.38 3.73 -2.85
CA ILE A 321 -2.26 2.80 -3.58
C ILE A 321 -3.41 3.56 -4.22
N ARG A 322 -3.33 3.68 -5.55
CA ARG A 322 -4.47 4.05 -6.40
C ARG A 322 -5.29 2.80 -6.60
N ILE A 323 -6.44 2.70 -5.95
CA ILE A 323 -7.29 1.49 -5.91
C ILE A 323 -7.95 1.18 -7.27
N SER A 324 -7.62 1.91 -8.32
CA SER A 324 -8.26 1.78 -9.61
C SER A 324 -8.09 0.37 -10.19
N ARG A 325 -6.86 -0.15 -10.22
CA ARG A 325 -6.56 -1.49 -10.75
C ARG A 325 -6.95 -2.61 -9.77
N GLU A 326 -6.85 -2.36 -8.47
CA GLU A 326 -7.32 -3.27 -7.41
C GLU A 326 -8.84 -3.44 -7.48
N ASN A 327 -9.58 -2.34 -7.74
CA ASN A 327 -11.01 -2.36 -7.96
C ASN A 327 -11.38 -3.14 -9.20
N THR A 328 -10.67 -2.94 -10.32
CA THR A 328 -10.87 -3.73 -11.55
C THR A 328 -10.67 -5.22 -11.30
N SER A 329 -9.59 -5.59 -10.60
CA SER A 329 -9.30 -6.98 -10.26
C SER A 329 -10.41 -7.58 -9.38
N PHE A 330 -10.88 -6.86 -8.36
CA PHE A 330 -12.00 -7.30 -7.53
C PHE A 330 -13.32 -7.39 -8.31
N GLN A 331 -13.65 -6.42 -9.15
CA GLN A 331 -14.84 -6.44 -9.99
C GLN A 331 -14.86 -7.67 -10.90
N ARG A 332 -13.71 -8.06 -11.45
CA ARG A 332 -13.60 -9.30 -12.23
C ARG A 332 -13.76 -10.57 -11.40
N ALA A 333 -13.42 -10.55 -10.12
CA ALA A 333 -13.77 -11.65 -9.22
C ALA A 333 -15.29 -11.71 -8.99
N LEU A 334 -15.99 -10.56 -8.96
CA LEU A 334 -17.45 -10.49 -8.93
C LEU A 334 -18.09 -10.96 -10.25
N VAL A 335 -17.45 -10.71 -11.40
CA VAL A 335 -17.87 -11.25 -12.71
C VAL A 335 -17.78 -12.77 -12.72
N GLU A 336 -16.66 -13.33 -12.27
CA GLU A 336 -16.48 -14.79 -12.12
C GLU A 336 -17.54 -15.39 -11.18
N ALA A 337 -17.91 -14.68 -10.11
CA ALA A 337 -18.98 -15.08 -9.21
C ALA A 337 -20.40 -14.94 -9.79
N GLY A 338 -20.55 -14.39 -11.01
CA GLY A 338 -21.85 -14.13 -11.64
C GLY A 338 -22.68 -13.05 -10.95
N ILE A 339 -22.03 -12.16 -10.18
CA ILE A 339 -22.68 -11.08 -9.41
C ILE A 339 -22.86 -9.83 -10.27
N ILE A 340 -21.85 -9.49 -11.07
CA ILE A 340 -21.90 -8.40 -12.06
C ILE A 340 -21.48 -8.95 -13.43
N SER A 341 -21.67 -8.17 -14.50
CA SER A 341 -21.18 -8.49 -15.84
C SER A 341 -19.93 -7.71 -16.22
N GLU A 342 -19.14 -8.20 -17.19
CA GLU A 342 -17.86 -7.59 -17.60
C GLU A 342 -18.04 -6.15 -18.12
N ASP A 343 -19.18 -5.80 -18.71
CA ASP A 343 -19.50 -4.42 -19.13
C ASP A 343 -19.70 -3.45 -17.96
N GLN A 344 -19.87 -3.97 -16.74
CA GLN A 344 -19.91 -3.17 -15.51
C GLN A 344 -18.51 -2.98 -14.88
N VAL A 345 -17.48 -3.65 -15.40
CA VAL A 345 -16.10 -3.54 -14.90
C VAL A 345 -15.51 -2.19 -15.32
N ILE A 346 -15.06 -1.43 -14.33
CA ILE A 346 -14.37 -0.17 -14.54
C ILE A 346 -12.88 -0.50 -14.68
N LYS A 347 -12.32 -0.22 -15.87
CA LYS A 347 -10.89 -0.40 -16.13
C LYS A 347 -10.10 0.70 -15.45
N GLY A 348 -9.36 0.32 -14.42
CA GLY A 348 -8.52 1.20 -13.64
C GLY A 348 -7.20 1.52 -14.34
N ARG A 349 -6.60 2.65 -13.95
CA ARG A 349 -5.22 2.94 -14.27
C ARG A 349 -4.31 1.97 -13.53
N PHE A 350 -3.36 1.37 -14.24
CA PHE A 350 -2.32 0.54 -13.64
C PHE A 350 -1.16 1.40 -13.12
#